data_AF-A0A7K9A0U5-F1
#
_entry.id   AF-A0A7K9A0U5-F1
#
_cell.length_a   1.000
_cell.length_b   1.000
_cell.length_c   1.000
_cell.angle_alpha   90.00
_cell.angle_beta   90.00
_cell.angle_gamma   90.00
#
_symmetry.space_group_name_H-M   'P 1'
#
loop_
_entity.id
_entity.type
_entity.pdbx_description
1 polymer ?
#
loop_
_entity_poly.entity_id
_entity_poly.type
_entity_poly.pdbx_seq_one_letter_code
_entity_poly.pdbx_strand_id
1 'polypeptide(L)'
;MVDLHSFVPTSSTAQKLANWGHLNRKVLSKLNLRIPDELIRQLVQSQLGAAEKVLLQLRDRIEERQRHSKGGGGQVSSTWGWGDIRYLDTGRAGCPTPHHGVCVPALGHSKSPP
;
A
#
# COMPACT_ATOMS: atom_id res chain seq x y z
N MET A 1 -12.84 -11.54 -2.74
CA MET A 1 -12.27 -11.06 -1.47
C MET A 1 -11.15 -12.01 -1.03
N VAL A 2 -10.06 -11.50 -0.44
CA VAL A 2 -8.99 -12.34 0.16
C VAL A 2 -9.43 -12.71 1.56
N ASP A 3 -9.18 -13.96 1.94
CA ASP A 3 -9.64 -14.51 3.20
C ASP A 3 -8.54 -14.54 4.25
N LEU A 4 -8.57 -13.56 5.17
CA LEU A 4 -7.47 -13.28 6.09
C LEU A 4 -7.34 -14.32 7.22
N HIS A 5 -8.42 -15.04 7.56
CA HIS A 5 -8.35 -16.05 8.63
C HIS A 5 -7.49 -17.27 8.29
N SER A 6 -7.11 -17.42 7.01
CA SER A 6 -6.17 -18.45 6.54
C SER A 6 -4.70 -18.12 6.82
N PHE A 7 -4.38 -16.91 7.32
CA PHE A 7 -3.02 -16.46 7.57
C PHE A 7 -2.81 -16.20 9.06
N VAL A 8 -2.03 -17.06 9.71
CA VAL A 8 -1.65 -16.88 11.11
C VAL A 8 -0.38 -16.02 11.17
N PRO A 9 -0.39 -14.88 11.89
CA PRO A 9 0.81 -14.11 12.16
C PRO A 9 1.83 -14.98 12.91
N THR A 10 3.05 -15.06 12.39
CA THR A 10 4.05 -16.00 12.92
C THR A 10 5.48 -15.52 12.68
N SER A 11 6.37 -15.81 13.62
CA SER A 11 7.82 -15.61 13.46
C SER A 11 8.51 -16.83 12.84
N SER A 12 7.86 -18.01 12.88
CA SER A 12 8.43 -19.27 12.40
C SER A 12 8.63 -19.29 10.89
N THR A 13 9.85 -19.59 10.45
CA THR A 13 10.22 -19.75 9.03
C THR A 13 9.34 -20.78 8.32
N ALA A 14 9.11 -21.94 8.94
CA ALA A 14 8.28 -22.99 8.34
C ALA A 14 6.83 -22.54 8.15
N GLN A 15 6.26 -21.84 9.13
CA GLN A 15 4.90 -21.31 9.02
C GLN A 15 4.82 -20.15 8.01
N LYS A 16 5.85 -19.28 7.95
CA LYS A 16 5.94 -18.24 6.91
C LYS A 16 5.97 -18.87 5.51
N LEU A 17 6.75 -19.94 5.28
CA LEU A 17 6.77 -20.67 4.00
C LEU A 17 5.39 -21.22 3.64
N ALA A 18 4.69 -21.84 4.60
CA ALA A 18 3.34 -22.34 4.40
C ALA A 18 2.36 -21.20 4.03
N ASN A 19 2.42 -20.09 4.77
CA ASN A 19 1.60 -18.91 4.52
C ASN A 19 1.86 -18.33 3.11
N TRP A 20 3.12 -18.15 2.71
CA TRP A 20 3.48 -17.68 1.37
C TRP A 20 3.04 -18.65 0.27
N GLY A 21 3.17 -19.96 0.48
CA GLY A 21 2.66 -20.97 -0.43
C GLY A 21 1.13 -20.94 -0.56
N HIS A 22 0.41 -20.62 0.52
CA HIS A 22 -1.04 -20.42 0.48
C HIS A 22 -1.40 -19.16 -0.31
N LEU A 23 -0.71 -18.04 -0.07
CA LEU A 23 -0.89 -16.77 -0.78
C LEU A 23 -0.68 -16.93 -2.29
N ASN A 24 0.41 -17.61 -2.67
CA ASN A 24 0.78 -17.86 -4.07
C ASN A 24 -0.34 -18.63 -4.80
N ARG A 25 -0.89 -19.68 -4.17
CA ARG A 25 -1.93 -20.52 -4.76
C ARG A 25 -3.33 -19.90 -4.77
N LYS A 26 -3.69 -19.07 -3.78
CA LYS A 26 -5.07 -18.58 -3.60
C LYS A 26 -5.30 -17.16 -4.10
N VAL A 27 -4.28 -16.31 -4.01
CA VAL A 27 -4.39 -14.87 -4.29
C VAL A 27 -3.64 -14.53 -5.56
N LEU A 28 -2.35 -14.87 -5.64
CA LEU A 28 -1.50 -14.51 -6.78
C LEU A 28 -1.88 -15.26 -8.05
N SER A 29 -2.29 -16.52 -7.94
CA SER A 29 -2.84 -17.30 -9.05
C SER A 29 -4.03 -16.61 -9.74
N LYS A 30 -4.91 -15.94 -8.97
CA LYS A 30 -6.06 -15.19 -9.53
C LYS A 30 -5.62 -13.99 -10.36
N LEU A 31 -4.43 -13.47 -10.11
CA LEU A 31 -3.78 -12.39 -10.84
C LEU A 31 -2.86 -12.89 -11.97
N ASN A 32 -2.83 -14.20 -12.23
CA ASN A 32 -1.87 -14.87 -13.14
C ASN A 32 -0.40 -14.62 -12.74
N LEU A 33 -0.15 -14.43 -11.45
CA LEU A 33 1.19 -14.33 -10.87
C LEU A 33 1.57 -15.66 -10.24
N ARG A 34 2.77 -16.13 -10.56
CA ARG A 34 3.41 -17.29 -9.92
C ARG A 34 4.76 -16.88 -9.41
N ILE A 35 4.91 -16.90 -8.08
CA ILE A 35 6.20 -16.69 -7.43
C ILE A 35 6.92 -18.05 -7.37
N PRO A 36 8.18 -18.15 -7.82
CA PRO A 36 8.98 -19.37 -7.70
C PRO A 36 9.33 -19.63 -6.22
N ASP A 37 9.47 -20.90 -5.86
CA ASP A 37 9.74 -21.30 -4.47
C ASP A 37 11.03 -20.70 -3.91
N GLU A 38 12.03 -20.48 -4.78
CA GLU A 38 13.26 -19.80 -4.38
C GLU A 38 12.98 -18.37 -3.91
N LEU A 39 12.21 -17.59 -4.67
CA LEU A 39 11.83 -16.24 -4.27
C LEU A 39 10.98 -16.25 -3.00
N ILE A 40 10.14 -17.27 -2.78
CA ILE A 40 9.41 -17.45 -1.51
C ILE A 40 10.39 -17.65 -0.34
N ARG A 41 11.44 -18.46 -0.50
CA ARG A 41 12.47 -18.62 0.53
C ARG A 41 13.17 -17.30 0.82
N GLN A 42 13.53 -16.54 -0.21
CA GLN A 42 14.15 -15.22 -0.07
C GLN A 42 13.24 -14.24 0.70
N LEU A 43 11.92 -14.25 0.44
CA LEU A 43 10.95 -13.45 1.18
C LEU A 43 10.87 -13.86 2.66
N VAL A 44 10.88 -15.16 2.95
CA VAL A 44 10.85 -15.65 4.33
C VAL A 44 12.12 -15.30 5.10
N GLN A 45 13.27 -15.27 4.43
CA GLN A 45 14.54 -14.83 4.97
C GLN A 45 14.68 -13.30 5.05
N SER A 46 13.64 -12.54 4.66
CA SER A 46 13.69 -11.08 4.58
C SER A 46 14.86 -10.56 3.74
N GLN A 47 15.19 -11.28 2.65
CA GLN A 47 16.26 -10.86 1.75
C GLN A 47 15.90 -9.52 1.10
N LEU A 48 16.89 -8.61 1.07
CA LEU A 48 16.75 -7.30 0.46
C LEU A 48 16.27 -7.42 -1.00
N GLY A 49 15.31 -6.59 -1.39
CA GLY A 49 14.77 -6.54 -2.75
C GLY A 49 13.81 -7.68 -3.12
N ALA A 50 13.74 -8.78 -2.36
CA ALA A 50 12.82 -9.88 -2.66
C ALA A 50 11.35 -9.42 -2.58
N ALA A 51 10.99 -8.69 -1.52
CA ALA A 51 9.66 -8.14 -1.34
C ALA A 51 9.32 -7.10 -2.42
N GLU A 52 10.26 -6.20 -2.72
CA GLU A 52 10.11 -5.18 -3.74
C GLU A 52 9.83 -5.80 -5.11
N LYS A 53 10.60 -6.82 -5.50
CA LYS A 53 10.41 -7.53 -6.77
C LYS A 53 9.01 -8.13 -6.92
N VAL A 54 8.43 -8.63 -5.82
CA VAL A 54 7.06 -9.16 -5.81
C VAL A 54 6.04 -8.04 -5.92
N LEU A 55 6.24 -6.94 -5.17
CA LEU A 55 5.33 -5.80 -5.18
C LEU A 55 5.28 -5.10 -6.55
N LEU A 56 6.42 -4.98 -7.24
CA LEU A 56 6.49 -4.43 -8.59
C LEU A 56 5.72 -5.31 -9.58
N GLN A 57 5.94 -6.63 -9.56
CA GLN A 57 5.18 -7.56 -10.41
C GLN A 57 3.67 -7.52 -10.13
N LEU A 58 3.30 -7.35 -8.85
CA LEU A 58 1.91 -7.23 -8.45
C LEU A 58 1.27 -5.97 -9.03
N ARG A 59 1.96 -4.83 -8.93
CA ARG A 59 1.51 -3.56 -9.52
C ARG A 59 1.26 -3.71 -11.01
N ASP A 60 2.24 -4.21 -11.75
CA ASP A 60 2.17 -4.29 -13.21
C ASP A 60 0.97 -5.16 -13.67
N ARG A 61 0.68 -6.26 -12.95
CA ARG A 61 -0.49 -7.11 -13.25
C ARG A 61 -1.83 -6.49 -12.89
N ILE A 62 -1.89 -5.71 -11.83
CA ILE A 62 -3.11 -4.97 -11.48
C ILE A 62 -3.38 -3.92 -12.56
N GLU A 63 -2.37 -3.14 -12.94
CA GLU A 63 -2.49 -2.11 -13.98
C GLU A 63 -2.91 -2.69 -15.34
N GLU A 64 -2.31 -3.82 -15.74
CA GLU A 64 -2.66 -4.54 -16.98
C GLU A 64 -4.16 -4.93 -17.00
N ARG A 65 -4.66 -5.50 -15.89
CA ARG A 65 -6.10 -5.85 -15.78
C ARG A 65 -7.01 -4.63 -15.80
N GLN A 66 -6.61 -3.55 -15.14
CA GLN A 66 -7.39 -2.31 -15.11
C GLN A 66 -7.47 -1.68 -16.51
N ARG A 67 -6.39 -1.71 -17.28
CA ARG A 67 -6.37 -1.23 -18.67
C ARG A 67 -7.29 -2.05 -19.56
N HIS A 68 -7.30 -3.37 -19.43
CA HIS A 68 -8.17 -4.25 -20.22
C HIS A 68 -9.65 -4.11 -19.85
N SER A 69 -9.95 -3.66 -18.63
CA SER A 69 -11.33 -3.42 -18.18
C SER A 69 -11.89 -2.08 -18.69
N LYS A 70 -11.04 -1.16 -19.17
CA LYS A 70 -11.40 0.21 -19.56
C LYS A 70 -11.78 0.34 -21.05
N GLY A 71 -12.54 -0.65 -21.56
CA GLY A 71 -13.13 -0.65 -22.90
C GLY A 71 -14.55 -0.08 -22.99
N GLY A 72 -15.12 0.43 -21.90
CA GLY A 72 -16.46 1.02 -21.92
C GLY A 72 -16.74 1.93 -20.72
N GLY A 73 -16.79 3.24 -20.98
CA GLY A 73 -17.54 4.21 -20.19
C GLY A 73 -16.92 4.70 -18.87
N GLY A 74 -16.49 5.97 -18.87
CA GLY A 74 -16.39 6.79 -17.64
C GLY A 74 -14.96 7.05 -17.16
N GLN A 75 -14.48 8.27 -17.35
CA GLN A 75 -13.48 8.87 -16.46
C GLN A 75 -14.05 8.88 -15.04
N VAL A 76 -13.80 7.84 -14.27
CA VAL A 76 -13.56 8.04 -12.84
C VAL A 76 -12.07 8.34 -12.71
N SER A 77 -11.77 9.56 -12.28
CA SER A 77 -10.44 9.91 -11.80
C SER A 77 -10.16 8.96 -10.64
N SER A 78 -9.36 7.92 -10.91
CA SER A 78 -8.98 6.93 -9.90
C SER A 78 -8.11 7.64 -8.87
N THR A 79 -8.73 8.19 -7.83
CA THR A 79 -8.09 8.72 -6.62
C THR A 79 -7.40 7.63 -5.78
N TRP A 80 -7.27 6.41 -6.30
CA TRP A 80 -6.30 5.41 -5.82
C TRP A 80 -4.94 5.57 -6.51
N GLY A 81 -4.58 6.82 -6.81
CA GLY A 81 -3.22 7.15 -7.20
C GLY A 81 -2.31 6.97 -6.00
N TRP A 82 -1.28 6.16 -6.16
CA TRP A 82 -0.14 6.00 -5.25
C TRP A 82 0.65 7.30 -4.98
N GLY A 83 0.06 8.47 -5.26
CA GLY A 83 0.59 9.80 -4.96
C GLY A 83 0.20 10.34 -3.58
N ASP A 84 -0.66 9.64 -2.82
CA ASP A 84 -1.09 10.06 -1.47
C ASP A 84 -0.60 9.10 -0.36
N ILE A 85 0.55 8.43 -0.56
CA ILE A 85 1.29 7.80 0.54
C ILE A 85 2.00 8.91 1.34
N ARG A 86 1.22 9.58 2.20
CA ARG A 86 1.75 10.35 3.33
C ARG A 86 1.79 9.44 4.55
N TYR A 87 2.82 8.59 4.61
CA TYR A 87 3.09 7.79 5.81
C TYR A 87 4.43 8.24 6.42
N LEU A 88 4.38 8.56 7.71
CA LEU A 88 5.39 9.20 8.58
C LEU A 88 5.32 10.74 8.66
N ASP A 89 4.19 11.30 9.10
CA ASP A 89 4.21 12.57 9.84
C ASP A 89 3.94 12.28 11.33
N THR A 90 4.99 11.84 12.02
CA THR A 90 5.00 11.68 13.47
C THR A 90 4.98 13.06 14.13
N GLY A 91 3.80 13.51 14.53
CA GLY A 91 3.59 14.43 15.64
C GLY A 91 4.01 15.88 15.43
N ARG A 92 3.15 16.69 14.82
CA ARG A 92 2.96 18.09 15.22
C ARG A 92 1.56 18.56 14.79
N ALA A 93 0.83 19.18 15.72
CA ALA A 93 -0.46 19.80 15.41
C ALA A 93 -0.30 20.79 14.23
N GLY A 94 -1.03 20.55 13.15
CA GLY A 94 -1.07 21.42 11.98
C GLY A 94 -2.42 21.24 11.28
N CYS A 95 -3.27 22.26 11.39
CA CYS A 95 -4.62 22.28 10.85
C CYS A 95 -4.65 21.98 9.33
N PRO A 96 -5.72 21.35 8.81
CA PRO A 96 -5.93 21.26 7.37
C PRO A 96 -6.34 22.64 6.83
N THR A 97 -5.54 23.22 5.94
CA THR A 97 -5.93 24.42 5.19
C THR A 97 -6.85 24.04 4.03
N PRO A 98 -8.01 24.69 3.87
CA PRO A 98 -8.76 24.66 2.62
C PRO A 98 -8.23 25.74 1.67
N HIS A 99 -8.12 25.38 0.40
CA HIS A 99 -7.71 26.24 -0.70
C HIS A 99 -8.87 27.18 -1.07
N HIS A 100 -8.89 28.41 -0.53
CA HIS A 100 -9.29 29.66 -1.20
C HIS A 100 -9.35 30.83 -0.20
N GLY A 101 -8.59 31.90 -0.46
CA GLY A 101 -8.99 33.27 -0.09
C GLY A 101 -8.52 33.83 1.25
N VAL A 102 -7.36 34.50 1.21
CA VAL A 102 -6.94 35.66 2.02
C VAL A 102 -6.86 35.50 3.55
N CYS A 103 -5.65 35.61 4.11
CA CYS A 103 -5.49 36.10 5.48
C CYS A 103 -4.31 37.09 5.56
N VAL A 104 -4.63 38.32 5.93
CA VAL A 104 -3.75 39.48 6.08
C VAL A 104 -3.03 39.38 7.44
N PRO A 105 -1.74 39.75 7.57
CA PRO A 105 -1.06 39.66 8.86
C PRO A 105 -1.37 40.89 9.73
N ALA A 106 -1.83 40.66 10.96
CA ALA A 106 -1.85 41.69 12.01
C ALA A 106 -1.34 41.03 13.31
N LEU A 107 -0.07 41.30 13.66
CA LEU A 107 0.33 42.24 14.70
C LEU A 107 -0.17 41.81 16.10
N GLY A 108 0.77 41.21 16.84
CA GLY A 108 0.51 40.64 18.16
C GLY A 108 0.23 41.67 19.23
N HIS A 109 -0.37 41.20 20.33
CA HIS A 109 -0.31 41.87 21.62
C HIS A 109 -0.30 40.79 22.72
N SER A 110 0.65 40.98 23.64
CA SER A 110 0.83 40.28 24.92
C SER A 110 -0.35 40.51 25.86
N LYS A 111 -0.84 39.45 26.54
CA LYS A 111 -1.31 39.53 27.95
C LYS A 111 -1.64 38.16 28.56
N SER A 112 -0.96 37.83 29.65
CA SER A 112 -1.45 36.99 30.77
C SER A 112 -2.09 37.90 31.85
N PRO A 113 -2.55 37.37 33.00
CA PRO A 113 -3.74 36.57 33.26
C PRO A 113 -4.75 37.39 34.12
N PRO A 114 -5.77 36.74 34.72
CA PRO A 114 -5.78 36.68 36.19
C PRO A 114 -5.77 35.26 36.75
#